data_AF-A0A0L7KSJ8-F1
#
_entry.id   AF-A0A0L7KSJ8-F1
#
_cell.length_a   1.000
_cell.length_b   1.000
_cell.length_c   1.000
_cell.angle_alpha   90.00
_cell.angle_beta   90.00
_cell.angle_gamma   90.00
#
_symmetry.space_group_name_H-M   'P 1'
#
loop_
_entity.id
_entity.type
_entity.pdbx_description
1 polymer ?
#
loop_
_entity_poly.entity_id
_entity_poly.type
_entity_poly.pdbx_seq_one_letter_code
_entity_poly.pdbx_strand_id
1 'polypeptide(L)'
;MYKRTVSPSTILKREQKWLRMLNNWEAFMSKNYKKVRERCRKAWLYLCGGQLLLEKHPNEYEELLQAAGDPKCMDDIRKDLHRQFPYHEMFIREEGIGQQELFHVLKAYSVLNPKVGYFQAQAPVAAFLLMHMPSVQAFWCLVSISDKYLSGYYNPGLEVRTLSQILCTCRPCRPSGAWSASVTSTSADTTIQDSR
;
A
#
# COMPACT_ATOMS: atom_id res chain seq x y z
N MET A 1 12.60 30.90 3.36
CA MET A 1 11.89 30.52 2.10
C MET A 1 10.53 31.20 2.05
N TYR A 2 10.16 31.79 0.91
CA TYR A 2 8.89 32.52 0.76
C TYR A 2 7.75 31.51 0.48
N LYS A 3 6.88 31.24 1.47
CA LYS A 3 5.63 30.51 1.21
C LYS A 3 4.83 31.33 0.20
N ARG A 4 4.60 30.79 -1.02
CA ARG A 4 3.65 31.40 -1.98
C ARG A 4 2.24 31.35 -1.38
N THR A 5 1.85 32.40 -0.69
CA THR A 5 0.51 32.60 -0.14
C THR A 5 -0.46 32.81 -1.30
N VAL A 6 -1.12 31.73 -1.71
CA VAL A 6 -2.21 31.77 -2.69
C VAL A 6 -3.32 32.67 -2.13
N SER A 7 -3.81 33.64 -2.92
CA SER A 7 -4.81 34.58 -2.43
C SER A 7 -6.06 33.86 -1.91
N PRO A 8 -6.72 34.33 -0.83
CA PRO A 8 -7.94 33.71 -0.31
C PRO A 8 -9.04 33.57 -1.39
N SER A 9 -9.17 34.58 -2.25
CA SER A 9 -10.07 34.56 -3.41
C SER A 9 -9.76 33.45 -4.43
N THR A 10 -8.50 33.05 -4.56
CA THR A 10 -8.08 31.93 -5.41
C THR A 10 -8.34 30.58 -4.73
N ILE A 11 -8.23 30.50 -3.40
CA ILE A 11 -8.56 29.30 -2.62
C ILE A 11 -10.06 29.01 -2.73
N LEU A 12 -10.92 29.98 -2.44
CA LEU A 12 -12.38 29.85 -2.53
C LEU A 12 -12.84 29.43 -3.95
N LYS A 13 -12.26 30.01 -5.00
CA LYS A 13 -12.55 29.62 -6.39
C LYS A 13 -12.11 28.18 -6.72
N ARG A 14 -11.05 27.66 -6.08
CA ARG A 14 -10.61 26.26 -6.23
C ARG A 14 -11.54 25.31 -5.46
N GLU A 15 -11.95 25.69 -4.26
CA GLU A 15 -12.86 24.94 -3.40
C GLU A 15 -14.26 24.80 -4.03
N GLN A 16 -14.89 25.90 -4.45
CA GLN A 16 -16.17 25.89 -5.17
C GLN A 16 -16.12 25.00 -6.43
N LYS A 17 -14.97 24.98 -7.12
CA LYS A 17 -14.75 24.12 -8.29
C LYS A 17 -14.64 22.64 -7.92
N TRP A 18 -14.06 22.31 -6.78
CA TRP A 18 -14.04 20.94 -6.24
C TRP A 18 -15.42 20.50 -5.78
N LEU A 19 -16.15 21.32 -5.03
CA LEU A 19 -17.54 21.04 -4.63
C LEU A 19 -18.43 20.77 -5.85
N ARG A 20 -18.35 21.59 -6.90
CA ARG A 20 -19.07 21.36 -8.16
C ARG A 20 -18.67 20.07 -8.87
N MET A 21 -17.41 19.64 -8.76
CA MET A 21 -16.94 18.37 -9.32
C MET A 21 -17.43 17.17 -8.51
N LEU A 22 -17.45 17.25 -7.18
CA LEU A 22 -17.95 16.19 -6.30
C LEU A 22 -19.46 16.00 -6.47
N ASN A 23 -20.23 17.09 -6.51
CA ASN A 23 -21.69 17.05 -6.72
C ASN A 23 -22.10 16.52 -8.10
N ASN A 24 -21.18 16.47 -9.08
CA ASN A 24 -21.42 15.97 -10.44
C ASN A 24 -20.38 14.92 -10.83
N TRP A 25 -19.95 14.09 -9.88
CA TRP A 25 -18.77 13.24 -9.99
C TRP A 25 -18.78 12.33 -11.23
N GLU A 26 -19.89 11.66 -11.50
CA GLU A 26 -20.06 10.73 -12.62
C GLU A 26 -19.87 11.41 -14.00
N ALA A 27 -20.47 12.60 -14.18
CA ALA A 27 -20.33 13.41 -15.38
C ALA A 27 -18.90 13.95 -15.57
N PHE A 28 -18.17 14.22 -14.47
CA PHE A 28 -16.76 14.64 -14.52
C PHE A 28 -15.80 13.46 -14.74
N MET A 29 -16.09 12.29 -14.18
CA MET A 29 -15.28 11.09 -14.38
C MET A 29 -15.39 10.60 -15.82
N SER A 30 -16.61 10.49 -16.37
CA SER A 30 -16.82 10.11 -17.77
C SER A 30 -16.15 11.07 -18.77
N LYS A 31 -16.29 12.39 -18.59
CA LYS A 31 -15.76 13.39 -19.57
C LYS A 31 -14.31 13.84 -19.32
N ASN A 32 -13.80 13.74 -18.10
CA ASN A 32 -12.51 14.33 -17.73
C ASN A 32 -11.60 13.40 -16.92
N TYR A 33 -11.82 12.07 -16.93
CA TYR A 33 -11.04 11.06 -16.19
C TYR A 33 -9.56 11.36 -16.03
N LYS A 34 -8.82 11.56 -17.14
CA LYS A 34 -7.36 11.83 -17.12
C LYS A 34 -6.99 13.02 -16.23
N LYS A 35 -7.79 14.09 -16.26
CA LYS A 35 -7.59 15.33 -15.48
C LYS A 35 -8.05 15.22 -14.03
N VAL A 36 -8.99 14.32 -13.74
CA VAL A 36 -9.40 13.97 -12.37
C VAL A 36 -8.33 13.08 -11.73
N ARG A 37 -7.94 11.97 -12.38
CA ARG A 37 -6.86 11.05 -11.94
C ARG A 37 -5.57 11.80 -11.57
N GLU A 38 -5.12 12.72 -12.43
CA GLU A 38 -3.92 13.54 -12.19
C GLU A 38 -4.05 14.46 -10.98
N ARG A 39 -5.24 15.01 -10.72
CA ARG A 39 -5.47 15.82 -9.51
C ARG A 39 -5.58 14.98 -8.26
N CYS A 40 -6.21 13.81 -8.32
CA CYS A 40 -6.28 12.88 -7.21
C CYS A 40 -4.87 12.40 -6.83
N ARG A 41 -4.05 11.96 -7.80
CA ARG A 41 -2.62 11.64 -7.62
C ARG A 41 -1.88 12.72 -6.81
N LYS A 42 -2.01 13.99 -7.23
CA LYS A 42 -1.42 15.12 -6.52
C LYS A 42 -2.03 15.33 -5.13
N ALA A 43 -3.36 15.28 -5.01
CA ALA A 43 -4.04 15.47 -3.73
C ALA A 43 -3.59 14.44 -2.68
N TRP A 44 -3.41 13.17 -3.05
CA TRP A 44 -3.03 12.10 -2.12
C TRP A 44 -1.70 12.40 -1.42
N LEU A 45 -0.65 12.79 -2.15
CA LEU A 45 0.66 13.12 -1.60
C LEU A 45 0.63 14.30 -0.60
N TYR A 46 -0.27 15.27 -0.80
CA TYR A 46 -0.46 16.39 0.12
C TYR A 46 -1.35 16.00 1.32
N LEU A 47 -2.42 15.21 1.09
CA LEU A 47 -3.39 14.82 2.11
C LEU A 47 -2.81 13.84 3.14
N CYS A 48 -2.04 12.84 2.70
CA CYS A 48 -1.31 11.98 3.63
C CYS A 48 -0.15 12.73 4.31
N GLY A 49 0.32 13.84 3.72
CA GLY A 49 1.46 14.62 4.17
C GLY A 49 2.83 14.10 3.70
N GLY A 50 2.87 13.15 2.76
CA GLY A 50 4.10 12.67 2.14
C GLY A 50 4.88 13.77 1.41
N GLN A 51 4.21 14.81 0.88
CA GLN A 51 4.87 15.98 0.30
C GLN A 51 5.79 16.68 1.33
N LEU A 52 5.35 16.81 2.58
CA LEU A 52 6.12 17.46 3.64
C LEU A 52 7.33 16.62 4.06
N LEU A 53 7.19 15.29 4.05
CA LEU A 53 8.32 14.39 4.30
C LEU A 53 9.36 14.49 3.18
N LEU A 54 8.94 14.42 1.92
CA LEU A 54 9.78 14.57 0.73
C LEU A 54 10.54 15.91 0.73
N GLU A 55 9.87 17.02 1.06
CA GLU A 55 10.50 18.35 1.15
C GLU A 55 11.50 18.48 2.31
N LYS A 56 11.27 17.76 3.42
CA LYS A 56 12.14 17.76 4.60
C LYS A 56 13.35 16.82 4.43
N HIS A 57 13.20 15.76 3.63
CA HIS A 57 14.16 14.67 3.45
C HIS A 57 14.48 14.45 1.95
N PRO A 58 15.08 15.45 1.25
CA PRO A 58 15.48 15.29 -0.14
C PRO A 58 16.57 14.23 -0.28
N ASN A 59 16.47 13.39 -1.32
CA ASN A 59 17.41 12.29 -1.66
C ASN A 59 17.50 11.11 -0.68
N GLU A 60 16.83 11.14 0.48
CA GLU A 60 16.90 10.04 1.46
C GLU A 60 16.36 8.72 0.88
N TYR A 61 15.39 8.76 -0.04
CA TYR A 61 14.92 7.56 -0.73
C TYR A 61 16.03 6.88 -1.54
N GLU A 62 16.79 7.65 -2.31
CA GLU A 62 17.92 7.18 -3.10
C GLU A 62 19.04 6.62 -2.21
N GLU A 63 19.30 7.25 -1.06
CA GLU A 63 20.25 6.75 -0.05
C GLU A 63 19.81 5.41 0.56
N LEU A 64 18.52 5.27 0.91
CA LEU A 64 17.92 4.02 1.41
C LEU A 64 17.95 2.88 0.37
N LEU A 65 17.94 3.20 -0.92
CA LEU A 65 18.14 2.20 -1.98
C LEU A 65 19.59 1.69 -2.07
N GLN A 66 20.59 2.52 -1.73
CA GLN A 66 21.99 2.09 -1.68
C GLN A 66 22.33 1.31 -0.41
N ALA A 67 21.67 1.61 0.70
CA ALA A 67 21.83 0.88 1.95
C ALA A 67 21.52 -0.62 1.83
N ALA A 68 22.20 -1.43 2.65
CA ALA A 68 21.90 -2.85 2.78
C ALA A 68 20.59 -3.05 3.55
N GLY A 69 19.68 -3.86 2.99
CA GLY A 69 18.47 -4.30 3.68
C GLY A 69 18.70 -5.61 4.42
N ASP A 70 17.87 -5.89 5.44
CA ASP A 70 17.82 -7.19 6.09
C ASP A 70 17.53 -8.30 5.05
N PRO A 71 18.40 -9.31 4.87
CA PRO A 71 18.19 -10.39 3.91
C PRO A 71 16.83 -11.08 4.05
N LYS A 72 16.33 -11.25 5.29
CA LYS A 72 15.02 -11.88 5.51
C LYS A 72 13.90 -11.02 4.94
N CYS A 73 13.90 -9.71 5.23
CA CYS A 73 12.97 -8.77 4.61
C CYS A 73 13.07 -8.78 3.08
N MET A 74 14.27 -8.83 2.50
CA MET A 74 14.43 -8.86 1.03
C MET A 74 13.80 -10.11 0.40
N ASP A 75 13.97 -11.27 1.02
CA ASP A 75 13.39 -12.53 0.52
C ASP A 75 11.88 -12.59 0.70
N ASP A 76 11.35 -12.06 1.81
CA ASP A 76 9.91 -12.00 2.04
C ASP A 76 9.22 -10.99 1.10
N ILE A 77 9.86 -9.85 0.79
CA ILE A 77 9.39 -8.94 -0.28
C ILE A 77 9.32 -9.68 -1.62
N ARG A 78 10.40 -10.36 -2.04
CA ARG A 78 10.45 -11.11 -3.32
C ARG A 78 9.30 -12.13 -3.44
N LYS A 79 8.99 -12.86 -2.36
CA LYS A 79 7.90 -13.85 -2.29
C LYS A 79 6.49 -13.23 -2.35
N ASP A 80 6.36 -11.93 -2.14
CA ASP A 80 5.09 -11.21 -2.23
C ASP A 80 4.92 -10.44 -3.55
N LEU A 81 6.01 -10.07 -4.25
CA LEU A 81 5.95 -9.36 -5.53
C LEU A 81 5.04 -10.07 -6.55
N HIS A 82 5.24 -11.39 -6.74
CA HIS A 82 4.47 -12.19 -7.70
C HIS A 82 2.98 -12.37 -7.32
N ARG A 83 2.60 -12.00 -6.09
CA ARG A 83 1.22 -12.08 -5.58
C ARG A 83 0.47 -10.75 -5.73
N GLN A 84 1.17 -9.64 -5.95
CA GLN A 84 0.54 -8.32 -6.06
C GLN A 84 0.03 -8.06 -7.47
N PHE A 85 -1.30 -8.01 -7.63
CA PHE A 85 -1.98 -7.63 -8.87
C PHE A 85 -1.45 -8.35 -10.14
N PRO A 86 -1.41 -9.69 -10.17
CA PRO A 86 -0.73 -10.46 -11.23
C PRO A 86 -1.25 -10.23 -12.65
N TYR A 87 -2.49 -9.75 -12.79
CA TYR A 87 -3.10 -9.43 -14.09
C TYR A 87 -2.96 -7.96 -14.50
N HIS A 88 -2.31 -7.12 -13.69
CA HIS A 88 -2.14 -5.69 -13.99
C HIS A 88 -0.88 -5.48 -14.84
N GLU A 89 -0.99 -4.73 -15.94
CA GLU A 89 0.06 -4.50 -16.95
C GLU A 89 1.42 -4.09 -16.35
N MET A 90 1.40 -3.33 -15.25
CA MET A 90 2.61 -2.87 -14.55
C MET A 90 3.35 -3.98 -13.78
N PHE A 91 2.68 -5.05 -13.38
CA PHE A 91 3.21 -6.11 -12.50
C PHE A 91 3.20 -7.52 -13.14
N ILE A 92 2.53 -7.69 -14.28
CA ILE A 92 2.37 -8.99 -14.99
C ILE A 92 3.68 -9.60 -15.50
N ARG A 93 4.71 -8.77 -15.75
CA ARG A 93 6.05 -9.27 -16.13
C ARG A 93 6.87 -9.51 -14.87
N GLU A 94 7.22 -10.78 -14.64
CA GLU A 94 8.23 -11.16 -13.66
C GLU A 94 9.53 -10.38 -13.92
N GLU A 95 10.12 -9.86 -12.85
CA GLU A 95 11.31 -8.99 -12.88
C GLU A 95 11.17 -7.73 -13.76
N GLY A 96 9.96 -7.39 -14.22
CA GLY A 96 9.68 -6.18 -14.98
C GLY A 96 9.83 -4.91 -14.13
N ILE A 97 9.97 -3.76 -14.81
CA ILE A 97 10.23 -2.45 -14.17
C ILE A 97 9.27 -2.15 -13.01
N GLY A 98 7.97 -2.49 -13.12
CA GLY A 98 7.03 -2.27 -12.03
C GLY A 98 7.23 -3.17 -10.80
N GLN A 99 7.68 -4.42 -10.99
CA GLN A 99 8.07 -5.29 -9.87
C GLN A 99 9.38 -4.79 -9.22
N GLN A 100 10.33 -4.30 -10.02
CA GLN A 100 11.57 -3.68 -9.52
C GLN A 100 11.26 -2.42 -8.70
N GLU A 101 10.40 -1.52 -9.19
CA GLU A 101 10.00 -0.31 -8.45
C GLU A 101 9.20 -0.63 -7.18
N LEU A 102 8.39 -1.70 -7.19
CA LEU A 102 7.72 -2.19 -5.97
C LEU A 102 8.72 -2.74 -4.96
N PHE A 103 9.72 -3.51 -5.41
CA PHE A 103 10.81 -3.97 -4.57
C PHE A 103 11.60 -2.79 -3.98
N HIS A 104 11.93 -1.78 -4.79
CA HIS A 104 12.63 -0.57 -4.34
C HIS A 104 11.87 0.18 -3.24
N VAL A 105 10.57 0.44 -3.44
CA VAL A 105 9.73 1.13 -2.44
C VAL A 105 9.63 0.34 -1.13
N LEU A 106 9.43 -0.98 -1.20
CA LEU A 106 9.33 -1.83 0.00
C LEU A 106 10.68 -2.03 0.70
N LYS A 107 11.77 -2.18 -0.06
CA LYS A 107 13.14 -2.20 0.48
C LYS A 107 13.40 -0.92 1.26
N ALA A 108 13.27 0.24 0.61
CA ALA A 108 13.55 1.53 1.24
C ALA A 108 12.73 1.74 2.52
N TYR A 109 11.47 1.33 2.53
CA TYR A 109 10.62 1.37 3.74
C TYR A 109 11.18 0.49 4.86
N SER A 110 11.55 -0.76 4.57
CA SER A 110 12.12 -1.68 5.56
C SER A 110 13.47 -1.20 6.13
N VAL A 111 14.28 -0.51 5.31
CA VAL A 111 15.56 0.08 5.72
C VAL A 111 15.36 1.33 6.57
N LEU A 112 14.38 2.20 6.23
CA LEU A 112 14.05 3.39 7.01
C LEU A 112 13.55 3.01 8.42
N ASN A 113 12.74 1.95 8.51
CA ASN A 113 12.08 1.53 9.74
C ASN A 113 12.51 0.12 10.18
N PRO A 114 13.79 -0.14 10.53
CA PRO A 114 14.31 -1.49 10.75
C PRO A 114 13.70 -2.21 11.96
N LYS A 115 13.07 -1.47 12.89
CA LYS A 115 12.31 -2.04 14.02
C LYS A 115 10.97 -2.66 13.60
N VAL A 116 10.41 -2.17 12.49
CA VAL A 116 9.19 -2.69 11.85
C VAL A 116 9.58 -3.67 10.75
N GLY A 117 10.60 -3.35 9.96
CA GLY A 117 11.01 -4.13 8.80
C GLY A 117 9.90 -4.17 7.75
N TYR A 118 9.82 -5.31 7.05
CA TYR A 118 8.78 -5.59 6.07
C TYR A 118 7.64 -6.41 6.66
N PHE A 119 6.40 -6.03 6.32
CA PHE A 119 5.19 -6.81 6.58
C PHE A 119 4.40 -6.99 5.28
N GLN A 120 3.90 -8.21 5.04
CA GLN A 120 3.11 -8.57 3.83
C GLN A 120 1.96 -7.59 3.52
N ALA A 121 1.32 -7.00 4.53
CA ALA A 121 0.26 -6.02 4.34
C ALA A 121 0.71 -4.69 3.70
N GLN A 122 2.02 -4.43 3.60
CA GLN A 122 2.59 -3.23 2.96
C GLN A 122 2.62 -3.36 1.44
N ALA A 123 2.86 -4.56 0.90
CA ALA A 123 2.98 -4.79 -0.55
C ALA A 123 1.75 -4.37 -1.38
N PRO A 124 0.50 -4.71 -1.03
CA PRO A 124 -0.67 -4.24 -1.78
C PRO A 124 -0.85 -2.72 -1.71
N VAL A 125 -0.49 -2.09 -0.58
CA VAL A 125 -0.55 -0.63 -0.41
C VAL A 125 0.50 0.07 -1.27
N ALA A 126 1.74 -0.39 -1.24
CA ALA A 126 2.83 0.13 -2.07
C ALA A 126 2.54 -0.04 -3.57
N ALA A 127 2.04 -1.21 -3.97
CA ALA A 127 1.68 -1.51 -5.35
C ALA A 127 0.54 -0.60 -5.84
N PHE A 128 -0.50 -0.39 -5.02
CA PHE A 128 -1.58 0.56 -5.32
C PHE A 128 -1.04 1.99 -5.48
N LEU A 129 -0.17 2.46 -4.58
CA LEU A 129 0.42 3.79 -4.68
C LEU A 129 1.22 3.96 -5.98
N LEU A 130 2.03 2.96 -6.36
CA LEU A 130 2.78 2.97 -7.62
C LEU A 130 1.90 3.03 -8.89
N MET A 131 0.69 2.45 -8.89
CA MET A 131 -0.26 2.60 -10.01
C MET A 131 -0.71 4.07 -10.21
N HIS A 132 -0.54 4.90 -9.18
CA HIS A 132 -0.99 6.27 -9.15
C HIS A 132 0.16 7.29 -9.15
N MET A 133 1.35 7.01 -8.62
CA MET A 133 2.48 7.97 -8.51
C MET A 133 3.87 7.31 -8.65
N PRO A 134 4.96 8.07 -8.92
CA PRO A 134 6.30 7.52 -9.05
C PRO A 134 6.82 6.99 -7.71
N SER A 135 7.82 6.12 -7.75
CA SER A 135 8.41 5.43 -6.58
C SER A 135 8.74 6.36 -5.42
N VAL A 136 9.47 7.46 -5.63
CA VAL A 136 9.80 8.44 -4.57
C VAL A 136 8.53 8.98 -3.86
N GLN A 137 7.47 9.28 -4.62
CA GLN A 137 6.21 9.79 -4.05
C GLN A 137 5.39 8.67 -3.39
N ALA A 138 5.44 7.46 -3.95
CA ALA A 138 4.76 6.28 -3.43
C ALA A 138 5.37 5.86 -2.08
N PHE A 139 6.71 5.87 -1.99
CA PHE A 139 7.47 5.68 -0.75
C PHE A 139 7.06 6.69 0.33
N TRP A 140 7.13 8.00 0.05
CA TRP A 140 6.76 9.00 1.04
C TRP A 140 5.27 8.99 1.42
N CYS A 141 4.38 8.57 0.50
CA CYS A 141 3.00 8.26 0.85
C CYS A 141 2.89 7.06 1.78
N LEU A 142 3.60 5.96 1.49
CA LEU A 142 3.60 4.75 2.31
C LEU A 142 4.09 5.07 3.73
N VAL A 143 5.22 5.76 3.89
CA VAL A 143 5.75 6.21 5.19
C VAL A 143 4.70 7.05 5.94
N SER A 144 4.16 8.11 5.32
CA SER A 144 3.17 8.96 6.00
C SER A 144 1.87 8.23 6.34
N ILE A 145 1.44 7.25 5.53
CA ILE A 145 0.24 6.45 5.81
C ILE A 145 0.50 5.48 6.97
N SER A 146 1.63 4.79 6.93
CA SER A 146 2.06 3.86 7.98
C SER A 146 2.14 4.54 9.35
N ASP A 147 2.81 5.70 9.43
CA ASP A 147 3.04 6.40 10.69
C ASP A 147 1.78 7.03 11.28
N LYS A 148 0.85 7.51 10.43
CA LYS A 148 -0.32 8.30 10.88
C LYS A 148 -1.58 7.49 11.07
N TYR A 149 -1.84 6.52 10.18
CA TYR A 149 -3.12 5.80 10.13
C TYR A 149 -2.99 4.32 10.49
N LEU A 150 -1.78 3.75 10.36
CA LEU A 150 -1.49 2.33 10.63
C LEU A 150 -0.47 2.16 11.77
N SER A 151 -0.34 3.17 12.64
CA SER A 151 0.54 3.10 13.80
C SER A 151 0.13 1.94 14.71
N GLY A 152 1.09 1.06 14.98
CA GLY A 152 0.86 -0.18 15.71
C GLY A 152 0.24 -1.33 14.90
N TYR A 153 -0.36 -1.09 13.72
CA TYR A 153 -0.89 -2.17 12.86
C TYR A 153 0.23 -3.11 12.37
N TYR A 154 1.44 -2.56 12.17
CA TYR A 154 2.65 -3.29 11.83
C TYR A 154 3.47 -3.70 13.08
N ASN A 155 2.85 -3.86 14.25
CA ASN A 155 3.55 -4.44 15.40
C ASN A 155 3.62 -5.98 15.26
N PRO A 156 4.77 -6.63 15.53
CA PRO A 156 4.90 -8.10 15.44
C PRO A 156 3.90 -8.91 16.29
N GLY A 157 3.29 -8.30 17.31
CA GLY A 157 2.29 -8.94 18.17
C GLY A 157 0.85 -8.95 17.60
N LEU A 158 0.60 -8.27 16.47
CA LEU A 158 -0.68 -8.37 15.77
C LEU A 158 -0.67 -9.58 14.84
N GLU A 159 -0.96 -10.76 15.40
CA GLU A 159 -1.16 -11.97 14.63
C GLU A 159 -2.21 -11.75 13.53
N VAL A 160 -1.92 -12.27 12.34
CA VAL A 160 -2.74 -12.20 11.11
C VAL A 160 -4.18 -12.73 11.30
N ARG A 161 -4.44 -13.44 12.41
CA ARG A 161 -5.73 -14.00 12.82
C ARG A 161 -6.85 -12.97 12.97
N THR A 162 -6.52 -11.71 13.30
CA THR A 162 -7.55 -10.67 13.50
C THR A 162 -8.20 -10.23 12.18
N LEU A 163 -7.47 -10.28 11.05
CA LEU A 163 -8.01 -9.83 9.75
C LEU A 163 -9.04 -10.81 9.17
N SER A 164 -8.86 -12.11 9.36
CA SER A 164 -9.86 -13.11 8.96
C SER A 164 -11.14 -12.99 9.80
N GLN A 165 -11.02 -12.62 11.08
CA GLN A 165 -12.18 -12.31 11.94
C GLN A 165 -12.86 -11.00 11.53
N ILE A 166 -12.12 -9.92 11.23
CA ILE A 166 -12.71 -8.65 10.78
C ILE A 166 -13.49 -8.82 9.46
N LEU A 167 -12.91 -9.55 8.49
CA LEU A 167 -13.62 -9.92 7.25
C LEU A 167 -14.84 -10.82 7.51
N CYS A 168 -14.80 -11.70 8.52
CA CYS A 168 -15.97 -12.49 8.94
C CYS A 168 -17.06 -11.67 9.64
N THR A 169 -16.72 -10.57 10.33
CA THR A 169 -17.71 -9.69 10.98
C THR A 169 -18.42 -8.73 10.02
N CYS A 170 -17.81 -8.41 8.87
CA CYS A 170 -18.44 -7.63 7.79
C CYS A 170 -19.44 -8.47 6.96
N ARG A 171 -20.41 -9.10 7.64
CA ARG A 171 -21.35 -10.09 7.10
C ARG A 171 -22.78 -9.63 6.71
N PRO A 172 -23.12 -8.36 6.37
CA PRO A 172 -24.44 -8.05 5.83
C PRO A 172 -24.72 -8.63 4.43
N CYS A 173 -23.68 -8.93 3.65
CA CYS A 173 -23.81 -9.32 2.24
C CYS A 173 -23.27 -10.73 1.96
N ARG A 174 -23.92 -11.78 2.50
CA ARG A 174 -23.77 -13.15 1.98
C ARG A 174 -25.09 -13.55 1.30
N PRO A 175 -25.11 -13.80 -0.03
CA PRO A 175 -26.28 -14.39 -0.68
C PRO A 175 -26.62 -15.73 -0.02
N SER A 176 -27.92 -16.00 0.12
CA SER A 176 -28.42 -17.23 0.70
C SER A 176 -28.03 -18.44 -0.17
N GLY A 177 -27.13 -19.27 0.35
CA GLY A 177 -26.70 -20.52 -0.30
C GLY A 177 -25.33 -20.43 -0.95
N ALA A 178 -24.31 -20.94 -0.25
CA ALA A 178 -23.33 -21.91 -0.77
C ALA A 178 -22.25 -22.24 0.29
N TRP A 179 -21.76 -23.48 0.25
CA TRP A 179 -20.61 -24.03 0.97
C TRP A 179 -20.66 -23.97 2.51
N SER A 180 -21.23 -25.03 3.09
CA SER A 180 -20.85 -25.55 4.40
C SER A 180 -19.59 -26.39 4.23
N ALA A 181 -18.44 -25.92 4.72
CA ALA A 181 -17.23 -26.73 4.80
C ALA A 181 -17.12 -27.31 6.21
N SER A 182 -17.50 -28.57 6.37
CA SER A 182 -17.36 -29.30 7.63
C SER A 182 -15.88 -29.51 7.96
N VAL A 183 -15.44 -29.00 9.12
CA VAL A 183 -14.13 -29.34 9.67
C VAL A 183 -14.25 -30.69 10.37
N THR A 184 -13.90 -31.77 9.68
CA THR A 184 -13.62 -33.06 10.32
C THR A 184 -12.14 -33.14 10.66
N SER A 185 -11.85 -32.95 11.94
CA SER A 185 -10.57 -33.31 12.54
C SER A 185 -10.40 -34.84 12.54
N THR A 186 -9.29 -35.34 11.99
CA THR A 186 -8.85 -36.72 12.20
C THR A 186 -7.42 -36.70 12.73
N SER A 187 -7.28 -37.00 14.02
CA SER A 187 -6.00 -37.35 14.64
C SER A 187 -5.62 -38.78 14.26
N ALA A 188 -4.33 -39.03 13.98
CA ALA A 188 -3.78 -40.38 13.86
C ALA A 188 -2.33 -40.44 14.39
N ASP A 189 -2.24 -40.58 15.71
CA ASP A 189 -1.27 -41.41 16.44
C ASP A 189 -1.21 -42.85 15.87
N THR A 190 -0.17 -43.70 15.99
CA THR A 190 1.26 -43.61 16.41
C THR A 190 1.97 -44.90 15.87
N THR A 191 3.31 -44.92 15.77
CA THR A 191 4.18 -46.14 15.73
C THR A 191 4.11 -47.04 14.46
N ILE A 192 5.22 -47.49 13.84
CA ILE A 192 6.00 -48.75 14.02
C ILE A 192 6.96 -48.80 12.78
N GLN A 193 8.23 -49.23 12.75
CA GLN A 193 9.20 -49.80 13.73
C GLN A 193 10.66 -49.39 13.36
N ASP A 194 11.68 -50.10 13.89
CA ASP A 194 13.11 -50.04 13.56
C ASP A 194 13.64 -51.48 13.22
N SER A 195 14.88 -51.61 12.74
CA SER A 195 15.72 -52.81 12.53
C SER A 195 15.50 -53.69 11.28
N ARG A 196 16.40 -53.59 10.28
CA ARG A 196 17.62 -54.43 10.18
C ARG A 196 18.53 -53.99 9.04
#